data_AF-A0A1V9F339-F1
#
_entry.id   AF-A0A1V9F339-F1
#
_cell.length_a   1.000
_cell.length_b   1.000
_cell.length_c   1.000
_cell.angle_alpha   90.00
_cell.angle_beta   90.00
_cell.angle_gamma   90.00
#
_symmetry.space_group_name_H-M   'P 1'
#
loop_
_entity.id
_entity.type
_entity.pdbx_description
1 polymer ?
#
loop_
_entity_poly.entity_id
_entity_poly.type
_entity_poly.pdbx_seq_one_letter_code
_entity_poly.pdbx_strand_id
1 'polypeptide(L)'
;MPVSVRNPYAELLQLPPCVFKPRRTNAHYLAYIEAITFYHQLQRGLKTDERTGTLYIETTIEDIKEANKLLSEILLRKSDELTGGCRGYLEQLKALLQRLEQTTFTNKDVRTHLRLPGTTVRRYNHELLQNGYIKLQEKDKHQGYIYEIASYEEYQQLQKSVTNVLNEVLIRLQTGEPPMSQTTTGSTKPKPDKKKDSASQ
;
A
#
# COMPACT_ATOMS: atom_id res chain seq x y z
N MET A 1 4.13 -23.46 -29.52
CA MET A 1 3.82 -23.91 -28.14
C MET A 1 4.08 -22.72 -27.22
N PRO A 2 3.16 -22.35 -26.31
CA PRO A 2 3.46 -21.34 -25.31
C PRO A 2 4.61 -21.84 -24.42
N VAL A 3 5.61 -20.98 -24.19
CA VAL A 3 6.75 -21.30 -23.33
C VAL A 3 6.30 -21.20 -21.87
N SER A 4 6.61 -22.21 -21.06
CA SER A 4 6.26 -22.19 -19.63
C SER A 4 7.18 -21.24 -18.88
N VAL A 5 6.66 -20.45 -17.95
CA VAL A 5 7.46 -19.62 -17.05
C VAL A 5 7.64 -20.35 -15.72
N ARG A 6 8.85 -20.29 -15.14
CA ARG A 6 9.14 -20.74 -13.77
C ARG A 6 9.82 -19.64 -12.98
N ASN A 7 9.27 -19.30 -11.82
CA ASN A 7 9.83 -18.28 -10.94
C ASN A 7 10.53 -18.93 -9.72
N PRO A 8 11.87 -19.05 -9.71
CA PRO A 8 12.60 -19.62 -8.58
C PRO A 8 12.55 -18.72 -7.33
N TYR A 9 12.22 -17.44 -7.49
CA TYR A 9 12.18 -16.46 -6.40
C TYR A 9 10.79 -16.33 -5.75
N ALA A 10 9.80 -17.10 -6.19
CA ALA A 10 8.40 -16.94 -5.77
C ALA A 10 8.20 -16.95 -4.23
N GLU A 11 8.95 -17.79 -3.51
CA GLU A 11 8.85 -17.90 -2.04
C GLU A 11 9.56 -16.76 -1.29
N LEU A 12 10.52 -16.09 -1.93
CA LEU A 12 11.31 -15.01 -1.35
C LEU A 12 10.64 -13.64 -1.52
N LEU A 13 9.65 -13.55 -2.41
CA LEU A 13 8.92 -12.33 -2.70
C LEU A 13 7.96 -12.00 -1.55
N GLN A 14 8.06 -10.78 -1.03
CA GLN A 14 7.22 -10.28 0.06
C GLN A 14 6.58 -8.95 -0.31
N LEU A 15 5.31 -8.79 0.06
CA LEU A 15 4.57 -7.55 -0.11
C LEU A 15 4.64 -6.68 1.15
N PRO A 16 4.55 -5.34 1.02
CA PRO A 16 4.41 -4.45 2.15
C PRO A 16 3.21 -4.80 3.04
N PRO A 17 3.33 -4.71 4.38
CA PRO A 17 2.25 -5.06 5.30
C PRO A 17 1.04 -4.11 5.23
N CYS A 18 1.24 -2.89 4.71
CA CYS A 18 0.18 -1.89 4.50
C CYS A 18 -0.77 -2.22 3.32
N VAL A 19 -0.46 -3.23 2.51
CA VAL A 19 -1.30 -3.61 1.35
C VAL A 19 -2.60 -4.27 1.80
N PHE A 20 -3.74 -3.78 1.29
CA PHE A 20 -5.01 -4.46 1.53
C PHE A 20 -5.06 -5.85 0.88
N LYS A 21 -5.60 -6.81 1.65
CA LYS A 21 -5.83 -8.21 1.21
C LYS A 21 -4.56 -8.89 0.67
N PRO A 22 -3.55 -9.12 1.54
CA PRO A 22 -2.20 -9.54 1.12
C PRO A 22 -2.18 -10.83 0.28
N ARG A 23 -3.05 -11.80 0.59
CA ARG A 23 -3.12 -13.06 -0.18
C ARG A 23 -3.49 -12.85 -1.65
N ARG A 24 -4.52 -12.05 -1.91
CA ARG A 24 -4.99 -11.77 -3.28
C ARG A 24 -3.95 -10.95 -4.02
N THR A 25 -3.35 -9.97 -3.36
CA THR A 25 -2.33 -9.12 -3.97
C THR A 25 -1.05 -9.89 -4.27
N ASN A 26 -0.68 -10.87 -3.44
CA ASN A 26 0.48 -11.73 -3.71
C ASN A 26 0.28 -12.60 -4.95
N ALA A 27 -0.91 -13.18 -5.13
CA ALA A 27 -1.22 -13.92 -6.34
C ALA A 27 -1.12 -13.04 -7.61
N HIS A 28 -1.63 -11.81 -7.54
CA HIS A 28 -1.49 -10.85 -8.64
C HIS A 28 -0.04 -10.44 -8.88
N TYR A 29 0.75 -10.31 -7.82
CA TYR A 29 2.16 -9.95 -7.92
C TYR A 29 2.97 -11.03 -8.64
N LEU A 30 2.79 -12.30 -8.26
CA LEU A 30 3.45 -13.43 -8.92
C LEU A 30 3.02 -13.54 -10.39
N ALA A 31 1.71 -13.46 -10.67
CA ALA A 31 1.20 -13.49 -12.05
C ALA A 31 1.72 -12.31 -12.89
N TYR A 32 1.94 -11.15 -12.27
CA TYR A 32 2.48 -9.99 -12.96
C TYR A 32 3.96 -10.17 -13.33
N ILE A 33 4.76 -10.71 -12.42
CA ILE A 33 6.15 -11.08 -12.71
C ILE A 33 6.20 -12.13 -13.82
N GLU A 34 5.34 -13.15 -13.76
CA GLU A 34 5.23 -14.15 -14.82
C GLU A 34 4.92 -13.51 -16.18
N ALA A 35 3.98 -12.56 -16.24
CA ALA A 35 3.65 -11.85 -17.46
C ALA A 35 4.83 -11.04 -18.04
N ILE A 36 5.62 -10.38 -17.19
CA ILE A 36 6.82 -9.62 -17.62
C ILE A 36 7.90 -10.58 -18.13
N THR A 37 8.13 -11.67 -17.41
CA THR A 37 9.13 -12.67 -17.84
C THR A 37 8.74 -13.33 -19.16
N PHE A 38 7.44 -13.59 -19.35
CA PHE A 38 6.89 -14.05 -20.62
C PHE A 38 7.06 -13.01 -21.73
N TYR A 39 6.87 -11.73 -21.43
CA TYR A 39 7.10 -10.65 -22.38
C TYR A 39 8.58 -10.62 -22.85
N HIS A 40 9.53 -10.88 -21.96
CA HIS A 40 10.95 -10.98 -22.27
C HIS A 40 11.40 -12.33 -22.84
N GLN A 41 10.49 -13.24 -23.21
CA GLN A 41 10.83 -14.60 -23.67
C GLN A 41 11.87 -14.65 -24.81
N LEU A 42 11.90 -13.65 -25.70
CA LEU A 42 12.86 -13.61 -26.83
C LEU A 42 14.28 -13.20 -26.40
N GLN A 43 14.44 -12.62 -25.21
CA GLN A 43 15.72 -12.19 -24.65
C GLN A 43 16.31 -13.23 -23.69
N ARG A 44 15.60 -14.34 -23.43
CA ARG A 44 15.97 -15.34 -22.43
C ARG A 44 16.42 -16.64 -23.10
N GLY A 45 17.34 -17.35 -22.43
CA GLY A 45 17.73 -18.70 -22.83
C GLY A 45 16.59 -19.68 -22.52
N LEU A 46 16.16 -20.44 -23.54
CA LEU A 46 15.21 -21.53 -23.36
C LEU A 46 15.92 -22.69 -22.63
N LYS A 47 15.32 -23.14 -21.52
CA LYS A 47 15.74 -24.34 -20.81
C LYS A 47 14.77 -25.47 -21.13
N THR A 48 15.29 -26.68 -21.19
CA THR A 48 14.48 -27.89 -21.39
C THR A 48 14.44 -28.65 -20.08
N ASP A 49 13.24 -29.03 -19.65
CA ASP A 49 13.10 -29.92 -18.50
C ASP A 49 13.44 -31.35 -18.94
N GLU A 50 14.49 -31.94 -18.36
CA GLU A 50 14.97 -33.28 -18.72
C GLU A 50 13.92 -34.37 -18.46
N ARG A 51 12.98 -34.14 -17.53
CA ARG A 51 11.97 -35.13 -17.14
C ARG A 51 10.72 -35.09 -18.02
N THR A 52 10.32 -33.91 -18.48
CA THR A 52 9.06 -33.70 -19.23
C THR A 52 9.28 -33.31 -20.68
N GLY A 53 10.52 -32.97 -21.08
CA GLY A 53 10.85 -32.47 -22.41
C GLY A 53 10.25 -31.09 -22.73
N THR A 54 9.68 -30.41 -21.74
CA THR A 54 8.99 -29.12 -21.94
C THR A 54 9.98 -27.96 -21.87
N LEU A 55 9.87 -27.03 -22.83
CA LEU A 55 10.64 -25.79 -22.85
C LEU A 55 10.08 -24.79 -21.83
N TYR A 56 10.96 -24.22 -21.02
CA TYR A 56 10.63 -23.18 -20.05
C TYR A 56 11.66 -22.06 -20.03
N ILE A 57 11.22 -20.90 -19.52
CA ILE A 57 12.07 -19.77 -19.19
C ILE A 57 12.00 -19.52 -17.68
N GLU A 58 13.09 -19.01 -17.13
CA GLU A 58 13.18 -18.67 -15.72
C GLU A 58 13.10 -17.16 -15.53
N THR A 59 12.41 -16.75 -14.46
CA THR A 59 12.39 -15.37 -14.00
C THR A 59 13.77 -14.94 -13.54
N THR A 60 14.19 -13.73 -13.93
CA THR A 60 15.43 -13.11 -13.45
C THR A 60 15.15 -11.97 -12.47
N ILE A 61 16.17 -11.53 -11.74
CA ILE A 61 16.08 -10.39 -10.81
C ILE A 61 15.72 -9.09 -11.56
N GLU A 62 16.14 -8.95 -12.82
CA GLU A 62 15.80 -7.80 -13.67
C GLU A 62 14.29 -7.71 -13.90
N ASP A 63 13.65 -8.84 -14.21
CA ASP A 63 12.20 -8.89 -14.44
C ASP A 63 11.43 -8.51 -13.15
N ILE A 64 11.92 -8.95 -11.99
CA ILE A 64 11.34 -8.60 -10.68
C ILE A 64 11.52 -7.09 -10.40
N LYS A 65 12.68 -6.52 -10.74
CA LYS A 65 12.93 -5.08 -10.58
C LYS A 65 12.00 -4.25 -11.44
N GLU A 66 11.78 -4.65 -12.68
CA GLU A 66 10.82 -3.98 -13.57
C GLU A 66 9.38 -4.15 -13.10
N ALA A 67 9.02 -5.36 -12.65
CA ALA A 67 7.73 -5.62 -12.03
C ALA A 67 7.50 -4.69 -10.83
N ASN A 68 8.49 -4.56 -9.94
CA ASN A 68 8.41 -3.72 -8.75
C ASN A 68 8.23 -2.24 -9.12
N LYS A 69 8.96 -1.77 -10.14
CA LYS A 69 8.83 -0.39 -10.62
C LYS A 69 7.41 -0.09 -11.08
N LEU A 70 6.83 -0.95 -11.93
CA LEU A 70 5.49 -0.74 -12.48
C LEU A 70 4.38 -1.00 -11.46
N LEU A 71 4.55 -2.02 -10.63
CA LEU A 71 3.54 -2.42 -9.65
C LEU A 71 3.51 -1.50 -8.43
N SER A 72 4.58 -0.74 -8.16
CA SER A 72 4.66 0.19 -7.04
C SER A 72 3.48 1.17 -6.99
N GLU A 73 3.07 1.74 -8.12
CA GLU A 73 1.93 2.66 -8.20
C GLU A 73 0.60 1.97 -7.88
N ILE A 74 0.42 0.75 -8.39
CA ILE A 74 -0.78 -0.06 -8.16
C ILE A 74 -0.85 -0.49 -6.69
N LEU A 75 0.28 -0.90 -6.09
CA LEU A 75 0.37 -1.24 -4.68
C LEU A 75 0.09 -0.02 -3.80
N LEU A 76 0.59 1.15 -4.16
CA LEU A 76 0.32 2.39 -3.44
C LEU A 76 -1.17 2.69 -3.43
N ARG A 77 -1.83 2.65 -4.61
CA ARG A 77 -3.28 2.85 -4.72
C ARG A 77 -4.10 1.78 -3.98
N LYS A 78 -3.58 0.55 -3.86
CA LYS A 78 -4.21 -0.55 -3.10
C LYS A 78 -3.87 -0.53 -1.61
N SER A 79 -2.93 0.27 -1.17
CA SER A 79 -2.59 0.45 0.24
C SER A 79 -3.24 1.70 0.82
N ASP A 80 -3.68 2.59 -0.05
CA ASP A 80 -4.40 3.80 0.29
C ASP A 80 -5.81 3.49 0.81
N GLU A 81 -6.13 4.01 1.99
CA GLU A 81 -7.45 3.93 2.61
C GLU A 81 -8.49 4.78 1.88
N LEU A 82 -8.05 5.86 1.22
CA LEU A 82 -8.92 6.78 0.51
C LEU A 82 -9.25 6.27 -0.89
N THR A 83 -10.47 6.58 -1.33
CA THR A 83 -10.81 6.41 -2.75
C THR A 83 -9.95 7.34 -3.61
N GLY A 84 -9.63 6.93 -4.85
CA GLY A 84 -8.79 7.74 -5.74
C GLY A 84 -9.33 9.16 -6.00
N GLY A 85 -10.65 9.33 -5.97
CA GLY A 85 -11.30 10.64 -6.05
C GLY A 85 -11.12 11.48 -4.80
N CYS A 86 -11.26 10.88 -3.60
CA CYS A 86 -11.04 11.56 -2.33
C CYS A 86 -9.56 11.93 -2.14
N ARG A 87 -8.63 11.05 -2.53
CA ARG A 87 -7.19 11.33 -2.53
C ARG A 87 -6.83 12.50 -3.45
N GLY A 88 -7.34 12.50 -4.68
CA GLY A 88 -7.12 13.62 -5.61
C GLY A 88 -7.68 14.94 -5.09
N TYR A 89 -8.83 14.90 -4.42
CA TYR A 89 -9.40 16.06 -3.74
C TYR A 89 -8.52 16.57 -2.58
N LEU A 90 -7.97 15.67 -1.76
CA LEU A 90 -7.07 16.05 -0.66
C LEU A 90 -5.80 16.74 -1.16
N GLU A 91 -5.19 16.24 -2.24
CA GLU A 91 -3.98 16.86 -2.80
C GLU A 91 -4.28 18.24 -3.42
N GLN A 92 -5.44 18.39 -4.08
CA GLN A 92 -5.90 19.71 -4.54
C GLN A 92 -6.15 20.67 -3.37
N LEU A 93 -6.71 20.18 -2.27
CA LEU A 93 -6.97 20.96 -1.07
C LEU A 93 -5.66 21.42 -0.41
N LYS A 94 -4.65 20.55 -0.30
CA LYS A 94 -3.30 20.91 0.19
C LYS A 94 -2.69 22.01 -0.67
N ALA A 95 -2.72 21.85 -2.00
CA ALA A 95 -2.17 22.84 -2.93
C ALA A 95 -2.91 24.19 -2.84
N LEU A 96 -4.23 24.17 -2.66
CA LEU A 96 -5.04 25.36 -2.47
C LEU A 96 -4.66 26.09 -1.17
N LEU A 97 -4.57 25.38 -0.05
CA LEU A 97 -4.20 25.97 1.25
C LEU A 97 -2.81 26.57 1.22
N GLN A 98 -1.85 25.89 0.60
CA GLN A 98 -0.50 26.42 0.39
C GLN A 98 -0.51 27.71 -0.45
N ARG A 99 -1.33 27.76 -1.50
CA ARG A 99 -1.46 28.96 -2.35
C ARG A 99 -2.10 30.14 -1.62
N LEU A 100 -3.03 29.88 -0.72
CA LEU A 100 -3.71 30.91 0.07
C LEU A 100 -2.97 31.26 1.37
N GLU A 101 -1.88 30.55 1.69
CA GLU A 101 -1.15 30.66 2.96
C GLU A 101 -2.06 30.48 4.19
N GLN A 102 -3.07 29.61 4.06
CA GLN A 102 -4.05 29.31 5.10
C GLN A 102 -3.83 27.91 5.65
N THR A 103 -4.06 27.73 6.95
CA THR A 103 -4.02 26.42 7.61
C THR A 103 -5.41 25.78 7.72
N THR A 104 -6.45 26.61 7.72
CA THR A 104 -7.84 26.18 7.89
C THR A 104 -8.68 26.51 6.67
N PHE A 105 -9.78 25.78 6.48
CA PHE A 105 -10.73 26.01 5.39
C PHE A 105 -12.17 25.73 5.80
N THR A 106 -13.10 26.36 5.08
CA THR A 106 -14.53 26.02 5.18
C THR A 106 -15.03 25.32 3.93
N ASN A 107 -16.18 24.63 4.04
CA ASN A 107 -16.85 24.02 2.90
C ASN A 107 -17.19 25.03 1.78
N LYS A 108 -17.43 26.29 2.13
CA LYS A 108 -17.82 27.35 1.18
C LYS A 108 -16.62 27.78 0.34
N ASP A 109 -15.46 27.92 0.96
CA ASP A 109 -14.22 28.35 0.30
C ASP A 109 -13.78 27.29 -0.69
N VAL A 110 -13.71 26.04 -0.24
CA VAL A 110 -13.33 24.90 -1.10
C VAL A 110 -14.27 24.76 -2.28
N ARG A 111 -15.58 24.89 -2.07
CA ARG A 111 -16.59 24.86 -3.16
C ARG A 111 -16.31 25.95 -4.20
N THR A 112 -15.94 27.15 -3.76
CA THR A 112 -15.75 28.32 -4.63
C THR A 112 -14.46 28.20 -5.43
N HIS A 113 -13.36 27.81 -4.77
CA HIS A 113 -12.05 27.69 -5.39
C HIS A 113 -11.92 26.45 -6.28
N LEU A 114 -12.37 25.27 -5.83
CA LEU A 114 -12.28 24.02 -6.60
C LEU A 114 -13.46 23.83 -7.57
N ARG A 115 -14.47 24.70 -7.53
CA ARG A 115 -15.69 24.63 -8.37
C ARG A 115 -16.40 23.27 -8.30
N LEU A 116 -16.37 22.62 -7.15
CA LEU A 116 -16.99 21.32 -6.92
C LEU A 116 -18.45 21.48 -6.44
N PRO A 117 -19.33 20.51 -6.70
CA PRO A 117 -20.65 20.48 -6.09
C PRO A 117 -20.57 20.39 -4.56
N GLY A 118 -21.45 21.10 -3.85
CA GLY A 118 -21.44 21.11 -2.38
C GLY A 118 -21.68 19.73 -1.75
N THR A 119 -22.41 18.84 -2.43
CA THR A 119 -22.60 17.44 -2.01
C THR A 119 -21.31 16.64 -2.07
N THR A 120 -20.51 16.83 -3.13
CA THR A 120 -19.20 16.20 -3.30
C THR A 120 -18.21 16.65 -2.23
N VAL A 121 -18.12 17.96 -1.97
CA VAL A 121 -17.25 18.52 -0.92
C VAL A 121 -17.61 17.95 0.45
N ARG A 122 -18.91 17.91 0.80
CA ARG A 122 -19.37 17.33 2.07
C ARG A 122 -19.03 15.85 2.20
N ARG A 123 -19.24 15.07 1.13
CA ARG A 123 -18.91 13.64 1.11
C ARG A 123 -17.42 13.41 1.32
N TYR A 124 -16.56 14.11 0.57
CA TYR A 124 -15.12 13.95 0.72
C TYR A 124 -14.60 14.43 2.07
N ASN A 125 -15.08 15.57 2.57
CA ASN A 125 -14.70 16.02 3.92
C ASN A 125 -15.14 15.03 5.00
N HIS A 126 -16.29 14.38 4.83
CA HIS A 126 -16.71 13.32 5.75
C HIS A 126 -15.78 12.10 5.70
N GLU A 127 -15.41 11.63 4.51
CA GLU A 127 -14.46 10.52 4.31
C GLU A 127 -13.07 10.86 4.88
N LEU A 128 -12.57 12.07 4.62
CA LEU A 128 -11.29 12.54 5.17
C LEU A 128 -11.31 12.65 6.70
N LEU A 129 -12.42 13.11 7.28
CA LEU A 129 -12.58 13.21 8.72
C LEU A 129 -12.62 11.83 9.37
N GLN A 130 -13.34 10.86 8.76
CA GLN A 130 -13.41 9.49 9.25
C GLN A 130 -12.06 8.79 9.26
N ASN A 131 -11.25 8.98 8.22
CA ASN A 131 -9.92 8.38 8.12
C ASN A 131 -8.83 9.27 8.76
N GLY A 132 -9.18 10.36 9.46
CA GLY A 132 -8.24 11.16 10.26
C GLY A 132 -7.32 12.11 9.49
N TYR A 133 -7.59 12.35 8.20
CA TYR A 133 -6.81 13.26 7.33
C TYR A 133 -7.05 14.73 7.60
N ILE A 134 -8.25 15.06 8.07
CA ILE A 134 -8.63 16.41 8.47
C ILE A 134 -9.20 16.39 9.88
N LYS A 135 -9.04 17.49 10.60
CA LYS A 135 -9.57 17.71 11.95
C LYS A 135 -10.59 18.83 11.93
N LEU A 136 -11.59 18.72 12.80
CA LEU A 136 -12.52 19.82 13.05
C LEU A 136 -11.91 20.71 14.13
N GLN A 137 -11.66 21.99 13.81
CA GLN A 137 -11.05 22.92 14.77
C GLN A 137 -12.14 23.61 15.61
N GLU A 138 -13.09 24.29 14.95
CA GLU A 138 -14.16 25.04 15.62
C GLU A 138 -15.49 24.93 14.87
N LYS A 139 -16.59 25.08 15.63
CA LYS A 139 -17.94 25.32 15.08
C LYS A 139 -18.25 26.80 15.26
N ASP A 140 -18.08 27.60 14.23
CA ASP A 140 -18.60 28.96 14.25
C ASP A 140 -20.11 28.95 13.97
N LYS A 141 -20.89 29.67 14.78
CA LYS A 141 -22.33 29.81 14.61
C LYS A 141 -22.69 30.54 13.31
N HIS A 142 -21.79 31.38 12.79
CA HIS A 142 -22.02 32.17 11.59
C HIS A 142 -21.34 31.60 10.33
N GLN A 143 -20.10 31.10 10.42
CA GLN A 143 -19.37 30.56 9.26
C GLN A 143 -19.46 29.03 9.09
N GLY A 144 -19.98 28.31 10.08
CA GLY A 144 -20.15 26.85 10.03
C GLY A 144 -18.91 26.09 10.50
N TYR A 145 -18.71 24.89 9.93
CA TYR A 145 -17.62 23.99 10.33
C TYR A 145 -16.29 24.40 9.67
N ILE A 146 -15.27 24.63 10.49
CA ILE A 146 -13.90 24.94 10.08
C ILE A 146 -13.03 23.69 10.22
N TYR A 147 -12.31 23.34 9.15
CA TYR A 147 -11.47 22.16 9.06
C TYR A 147 -9.99 22.54 8.91
N GLU A 148 -9.12 21.66 9.38
CA GLU A 148 -7.66 21.76 9.28
C GLU A 148 -7.08 20.43 8.76
N ILE A 149 -6.00 20.47 7.98
CA ILE A 149 -5.30 19.27 7.51
C ILE A 149 -4.43 18.69 8.63
N ALA A 150 -4.55 17.40 8.91
CA ALA A 150 -3.82 16.75 9.99
C ALA A 150 -2.34 16.51 9.66
N SER A 151 -2.03 16.11 8.41
CA SER A 151 -0.67 15.84 7.94
C SER A 151 -0.53 16.08 6.45
N TYR A 152 0.55 16.78 6.06
CA TYR A 152 0.89 17.03 4.66
C TYR A 152 1.75 15.91 4.05
N GLU A 153 2.51 15.19 4.88
CA GLU A 153 3.55 14.23 4.44
C GLU A 153 3.09 12.78 4.38
N GLU A 154 1.87 12.48 4.81
CA GLU A 154 1.37 11.10 4.96
C GLU A 154 1.47 10.27 3.66
N TYR A 155 1.17 10.87 2.50
CA TYR A 155 1.32 10.19 1.20
C TYR A 155 2.78 9.85 0.86
N GLN A 156 3.71 10.76 1.16
CA GLN A 156 5.14 10.52 0.91
C GLN A 156 5.67 9.43 1.85
N GLN A 157 5.20 9.39 3.10
CA GLN A 157 5.54 8.35 4.05
C GLN A 157 5.03 6.98 3.60
N LEU A 158 3.79 6.91 3.09
CA LEU A 158 3.23 5.69 2.53
C LEU A 158 4.04 5.21 1.30
N GLN A 159 4.36 6.12 0.38
CA GLN A 159 5.17 5.81 -0.80
C GLN A 159 6.57 5.29 -0.42
N LYS A 160 7.24 5.94 0.55
CA LYS A 160 8.54 5.51 1.07
C LYS A 160 8.44 4.12 1.69
N SER A 161 7.42 3.86 2.50
CA SER A 161 7.19 2.54 3.12
C SER A 161 7.07 1.43 2.08
N VAL A 162 6.23 1.62 1.06
CA VAL A 162 6.06 0.63 -0.03
C VAL A 162 7.37 0.44 -0.80
N THR A 163 8.05 1.53 -1.15
CA THR A 163 9.29 1.47 -1.94
C THR A 163 10.42 0.80 -1.16
N ASN A 164 10.55 1.08 0.13
CA ASN A 164 11.58 0.49 0.98
C ASN A 164 11.43 -1.03 1.07
N VAL A 165 10.21 -1.54 1.30
CA VAL A 165 9.99 -2.99 1.36
C VAL A 165 10.33 -3.67 0.04
N LEU A 166 9.93 -3.09 -1.10
CA LEU A 166 10.25 -3.65 -2.42
C LEU A 166 11.77 -3.64 -2.70
N ASN A 167 12.47 -2.59 -2.26
CA ASN A 167 13.93 -2.48 -2.41
C ASN A 167 14.66 -3.47 -1.50
N GLU A 168 14.21 -3.65 -0.25
CA GLU A 168 14.77 -4.65 0.66
C GLU A 168 14.64 -6.05 0.08
N VAL A 169 13.49 -6.40 -0.50
CA VAL A 169 13.30 -7.69 -1.18
C VAL A 169 14.30 -7.82 -2.34
N LEU A 170 14.45 -6.80 -3.18
CA LEU A 170 15.44 -6.83 -4.27
C LEU A 170 16.88 -7.02 -3.79
N ILE A 171 17.28 -6.34 -2.73
CA ILE A 171 18.62 -6.48 -2.14
C ILE A 171 18.82 -7.92 -1.64
N ARG A 172 17.85 -8.48 -0.94
CA ARG A 172 17.92 -9.87 -0.44
C ARG A 172 18.04 -10.90 -1.57
N LEU A 173 17.31 -10.69 -2.66
CA LEU A 173 17.41 -11.56 -3.85
C LEU A 173 18.80 -11.50 -4.49
N GLN A 174 19.50 -10.36 -4.40
CA GLN A 174 20.87 -10.21 -4.91
C GLN A 174 21.92 -10.80 -3.97
N THR A 175 21.73 -10.73 -2.65
CA THR A 175 22.68 -11.25 -1.66
C THR A 175 22.52 -12.74 -1.37
N GLY A 176 21.39 -13.34 -1.73
CA GLY A 176 21.13 -14.78 -1.53
C GLY A 176 20.86 -15.16 -0.07
N GLU A 177 20.49 -14.20 0.78
CA GLU A 177 20.22 -14.44 2.19
C GLU A 177 18.82 -15.05 2.41
N PRO A 178 18.69 -16.10 3.26
CA PRO A 178 17.39 -16.71 3.58
C PRO A 178 16.50 -15.76 4.40
N PRO A 179 15.16 -15.94 4.34
CA PRO A 179 14.22 -15.02 5.00
C PRO A 179 14.37 -15.07 6.53
N MET A 180 14.73 -13.93 7.12
CA MET A 180 14.59 -13.73 8.57
C MET A 180 13.09 -13.81 8.90
N SER A 181 12.72 -14.81 9.71
CA SER A 181 11.36 -15.00 10.19
C SER A 181 10.84 -13.70 10.80
N GLN A 182 9.67 -13.25 10.36
CA GLN A 182 8.98 -12.14 11.01
C GLN A 182 8.82 -12.49 12.48
N THR A 183 9.47 -11.71 13.36
CA THR A 183 9.21 -11.77 14.79
C THR A 183 7.77 -11.35 14.97
N THR A 184 6.89 -12.33 15.16
CA THR A 184 5.57 -12.08 15.70
C THR A 184 5.80 -11.41 17.05
N THR A 185 5.39 -10.14 17.15
CA THR A 185 5.14 -9.50 18.43
C THR A 185 4.03 -10.30 19.11
N GLY A 186 4.44 -11.32 19.85
CA GLY A 186 3.56 -12.13 20.67
C GLY A 186 2.85 -11.22 21.65
N SER A 187 1.57 -11.03 21.42
CA SER A 187 0.65 -10.42 22.38
C SER A 187 0.71 -11.27 23.66
N THR A 188 1.26 -10.70 24.72
CA THR A 188 1.24 -11.29 26.06
C THR A 188 -0.23 -11.48 26.47
N LYS A 189 -0.75 -12.70 26.36
CA LYS A 189 -2.03 -13.07 26.96
C LYS A 189 -1.89 -12.97 28.48
N PRO A 190 -2.75 -12.25 29.21
CA PRO A 190 -2.78 -12.31 30.66
C PRO A 190 -3.20 -13.72 31.09
N LYS A 191 -2.41 -14.31 31.99
CA LYS A 191 -2.66 -15.60 32.63
C LYS A 191 -3.91 -15.47 33.53
N PRO A 192 -4.85 -16.43 33.55
CA PRO A 192 -5.97 -16.38 34.48
C PRO A 192 -5.48 -16.75 35.89
N ASP A 193 -5.81 -15.90 36.87
CA ASP A 193 -5.55 -16.12 38.28
C ASP A 193 -6.35 -17.33 38.77
N LYS A 194 -5.64 -18.35 39.27
CA LYS A 194 -6.26 -19.45 40.02
C LYS A 194 -6.54 -18.96 41.43
N LYS A 195 -7.80 -18.65 41.73
CA LYS A 195 -8.32 -18.71 43.10
C LYS A 195 -8.06 -20.10 43.66
N LYS A 196 -7.28 -20.17 44.73
CA LYS A 196 -7.09 -21.38 45.53
C LYS A 196 -8.07 -21.29 46.70
N ASP A 197 -9.22 -21.94 46.55
CA ASP A 197 -10.01 -22.36 47.68
C ASP A 197 -9.24 -23.47 48.41
N SER A 198 -8.96 -23.28 49.68
CA SER A 198 -8.65 -24.38 50.60
C SER A 198 -9.44 -24.14 51.87
N ALA A 199 -10.56 -24.88 51.95
CA ALA A 199 -11.30 -25.12 53.17
C ALA A 199 -10.50 -26.02 54.13
N SER A 200 -10.76 -25.80 55.42
CA SER A 200 -10.73 -26.76 56.53
C SER A 200 -9.38 -27.19 57.10
N GLN A 201 -9.01 -26.61 58.24
CA GLN A 201 -9.16 -27.25 59.55
C GLN A 201 -9.29 -26.19 60.65
#